data_AF-A0A8I1NZX3-F1
#
_entry.id   AF-A0A8I1NZX3-F1
#
_cell.length_a   1.000
_cell.length_b   1.000
_cell.length_c   1.000
_cell.angle_alpha   90.00
_cell.angle_beta   90.00
_cell.angle_gamma   90.00
#
_symmetry.space_group_name_H-M   'P 1'
#
loop_
_entity.id
_entity.type
_entity.pdbx_description
1 polymer ?
#
loop_
_entity_poly.entity_id
_entity_poly.type
_entity_poly.pdbx_seq_one_letter_code
_entity_poly.pdbx_strand_id
1 'polypeptide(L)'
;MFAAPDRPRSQQVNTPERQINFHIDDKLFATVTGIGRRMRRAIPVAGMRGLILMLAGSLAFQTIGSYASAAALGEGLENPDPINAATQACRSNEFNQFLRLYAQSKAVRERFTADQVNVAAAGDAPSHFMTKADYLGRLPIATHGWNYVAPDSRAPGKTAKYLLIRTGRVAKTVWRVDWANARFDNEPADGKWIGVPVEIRGPSGKLTFVAADDGCWRLTDDVEAPKDTPFKKGVPRLQCTVRGDDYRRELARVERVITDHPEDMDVGRNLAVCAKLADTIERTIRSSPKLNELRHAIDRKLASLARRQKPGARAALAQDEGRARRSIMLEQYVLADGTTEDWDLPGTLEQRLRDRLAELALIAPSRQDYVGEWINASGTLDISRDGNAYRIDANPVDIDFLAWTCEFEGRMHRTKDGLELDDVEGETVHARLRAGVLIVEHRPTPGGFIGTCGANGSISGTYFPTRPEPKPPAELMKSGPPLEFTNP
;
A
#
# COMPACT_ATOMS: atom_id res chain seq x y z
N MET A 1 -33.32 65.40 -25.73
CA MET A 1 -32.45 65.04 -24.60
C MET A 1 -33.10 63.88 -23.88
N PHE A 2 -32.59 62.66 -24.03
CA PHE A 2 -33.11 61.47 -23.35
C PHE A 2 -32.02 60.92 -22.43
N ALA A 3 -32.38 60.75 -21.16
CA ALA A 3 -31.51 60.26 -20.09
C ALA A 3 -31.35 58.72 -20.17
N ALA A 4 -30.14 58.25 -19.88
CA ALA A 4 -29.76 56.85 -19.86
C ALA A 4 -30.19 56.15 -18.55
N PRO A 5 -30.43 54.82 -18.56
CA PRO A 5 -30.88 54.09 -17.37
C PRO A 5 -29.72 53.57 -16.50
N ASP A 6 -29.99 53.53 -15.18
CA ASP A 6 -29.10 53.07 -14.11
C ASP A 6 -28.72 51.59 -14.20
N ARG A 7 -27.46 51.28 -13.84
CA ARG A 7 -26.95 49.91 -13.65
C ARG A 7 -27.15 49.43 -12.21
N PRO A 8 -27.44 48.13 -11.98
CA PRO A 8 -27.57 47.59 -10.64
C PRO A 8 -26.21 47.31 -9.98
N ARG A 9 -26.14 47.57 -8.67
CA ARG A 9 -25.02 47.29 -7.76
C ARG A 9 -24.73 45.78 -7.67
N SER A 10 -23.46 45.40 -7.84
CA SER A 10 -22.96 44.05 -7.59
C SER A 10 -22.86 43.77 -6.09
N GLN A 11 -23.48 42.68 -5.62
CA GLN A 11 -23.25 42.13 -4.28
C GLN A 11 -21.91 41.38 -4.26
N GLN A 12 -21.04 41.79 -3.34
CA GLN A 12 -19.80 41.09 -2.99
C GLN A 12 -20.15 39.89 -2.10
N VAL A 13 -19.96 38.67 -2.62
CA VAL A 13 -20.07 37.44 -1.84
C VAL A 13 -18.68 37.12 -1.31
N ASN A 14 -18.47 37.27 0.00
CA ASN A 14 -17.27 36.83 0.70
C ASN A 14 -17.33 35.30 0.86
N THR A 15 -16.48 34.58 0.13
CA THR A 15 -16.15 33.17 0.42
C THR A 15 -14.90 33.10 1.30
N PRO A 16 -14.90 32.26 2.36
CA PRO A 16 -13.72 32.11 3.22
C PRO A 16 -12.60 31.37 2.48
N GLU A 17 -11.40 31.98 2.49
CA GLU A 17 -10.15 31.38 2.05
C GLU A 17 -9.87 30.09 2.84
N ARG A 18 -9.75 28.98 2.12
CA ARG A 18 -9.26 27.70 2.65
C ARG A 18 -7.75 27.66 2.40
N GLN A 19 -6.94 27.83 3.44
CA GLN A 19 -5.51 27.54 3.36
C GLN A 19 -5.30 26.04 3.16
N ILE A 20 -4.61 25.67 2.06
CA ILE A 20 -4.16 24.31 1.78
C ILE A 20 -2.65 24.30 2.08
N ASN A 21 -2.23 23.54 3.08
CA ASN A 21 -0.82 23.31 3.36
C ASN A 21 -0.28 22.27 2.38
N PHE A 22 0.69 22.67 1.56
CA PHE A 22 1.51 21.74 0.78
C PHE A 22 2.75 21.39 1.60
N HIS A 23 2.93 20.11 1.94
CA HIS A 23 4.14 19.65 2.60
C HIS A 23 5.22 19.40 1.55
N ILE A 24 6.23 20.26 1.53
CA ILE A 24 7.53 19.97 0.96
C ILE A 24 8.39 19.59 2.16
N ASP A 25 8.79 18.32 2.27
CA ASP A 25 9.59 17.82 3.39
C ASP A 25 11.02 18.36 3.32
N ASP A 26 11.19 19.60 3.76
CA ASP A 26 12.49 20.23 4.04
C ASP A 26 12.47 20.73 5.49
N LYS A 27 13.01 19.91 6.41
CA LYS A 27 13.51 20.21 7.78
C LYS A 27 12.91 19.34 8.88
N LEU A 28 13.64 18.29 9.25
CA LEU A 28 13.52 17.64 10.56
C LEU A 28 14.92 17.28 11.11
N PHE A 29 15.78 18.28 11.33
CA PHE A 29 16.94 18.17 12.23
C PHE A 29 17.33 19.54 12.79
N ALA A 30 16.86 19.84 14.01
CA ALA A 30 17.57 20.70 14.98
C ALA A 30 16.88 20.68 16.36
N THR A 31 17.52 19.96 17.28
CA THR A 31 17.78 20.34 18.69
C THR A 31 16.62 20.41 19.70
N VAL A 32 16.61 19.40 20.56
CA VAL A 32 16.09 19.36 21.94
C VAL A 32 16.95 20.23 22.85
N THR A 33 16.35 21.12 23.66
CA THR A 33 16.79 21.42 25.04
C THR A 33 15.63 21.93 25.89
N GLY A 34 15.51 21.45 27.14
CA GLY A 34 14.59 22.01 28.13
C GLY A 34 14.24 21.09 29.30
N ILE A 35 15.17 20.92 30.26
CA ILE A 35 14.92 20.30 31.59
C ILE A 35 14.37 21.37 32.54
N GLY A 36 13.37 21.04 33.39
CA GLY A 36 13.07 21.87 34.58
C GLY A 36 11.84 21.55 35.44
N ARG A 37 11.98 20.59 36.37
CA ARG A 37 11.39 20.49 37.75
C ARG A 37 9.93 20.95 38.04
N ARG A 38 9.18 20.08 38.74
CA ARG A 38 8.75 20.28 40.15
C ARG A 38 8.10 19.04 40.80
N MET A 39 8.64 18.62 41.94
CA MET A 39 7.98 17.77 42.94
C MET A 39 6.87 18.55 43.66
N ARG A 40 5.79 17.86 44.07
CA ARG A 40 5.21 17.98 45.42
C ARG A 40 4.31 16.76 45.72
N ARG A 41 4.56 16.19 46.90
CA ARG A 41 3.85 15.09 47.57
C ARG A 41 2.48 15.54 48.08
N ALA A 42 1.54 14.60 48.22
CA ALA A 42 0.75 14.39 49.43
C ALA A 42 0.10 13.00 49.44
N ILE A 43 0.36 12.22 50.48
CA ILE A 43 -0.39 11.03 50.94
C ILE A 43 -1.30 11.53 52.09
N PRO A 44 -2.47 10.91 52.38
CA PRO A 44 -2.55 9.95 53.50
C PRO A 44 -3.44 8.72 53.17
N VAL A 45 -3.01 7.47 53.41
CA VAL A 45 -2.96 6.66 54.67
C VAL A 45 -4.24 5.84 54.93
N ALA A 46 -3.99 4.54 55.19
CA ALA A 46 -4.81 3.49 55.84
C ALA A 46 -5.83 2.74 54.94
N GLY A 47 -5.86 1.40 54.91
CA GLY A 47 -5.20 0.40 55.74
C GLY A 47 -5.55 -1.06 55.34
N MET A 48 -5.10 -1.99 56.19
CA MET A 48 -5.27 -3.46 56.20
C MET A 48 -4.38 -4.26 55.24
N ARG A 49 -3.25 -4.84 55.70
CA ARG A 49 -3.09 -6.08 56.50
C ARG A 49 -3.74 -7.32 55.87
N GLY A 50 -2.90 -8.24 55.38
CA GLY A 50 -3.27 -9.65 55.25
C GLY A 50 -2.39 -10.47 54.31
N LEU A 51 -1.53 -11.30 54.90
CA LEU A 51 -0.93 -12.53 54.36
C LEU A 51 0.28 -12.42 53.39
N ILE A 52 1.47 -12.58 53.98
CA ILE A 52 2.68 -13.11 53.34
C ILE A 52 2.87 -14.53 53.88
N LEU A 53 2.74 -15.55 53.04
CA LEU A 53 3.46 -16.83 53.20
C LEU A 53 3.44 -17.63 51.89
N MET A 54 4.64 -17.81 51.35
CA MET A 54 5.11 -18.90 50.49
C MET A 54 4.45 -19.11 49.11
N LEU A 55 5.08 -18.52 48.09
CA LEU A 55 5.50 -19.23 46.88
C LEU A 55 6.67 -18.45 46.27
N ALA A 56 7.87 -18.76 46.76
CA ALA A 56 9.13 -18.36 46.14
C ALA A 56 9.57 -19.51 45.23
N GLY A 57 9.51 -19.29 43.93
CA GLY A 57 10.00 -20.23 42.93
C GLY A 57 9.47 -19.86 41.55
N SER A 58 10.33 -19.21 40.76
CA SER A 58 10.16 -18.88 39.34
C SER A 58 9.43 -17.58 39.04
N LEU A 59 10.22 -16.52 38.79
CA LEU A 59 10.04 -15.57 37.68
C LEU A 59 11.20 -14.56 37.74
N ALA A 60 12.34 -14.98 37.19
CA ALA A 60 13.34 -14.07 36.67
C ALA A 60 13.17 -14.04 35.14
N PHE A 61 13.29 -12.84 34.57
CA PHE A 61 13.24 -12.49 33.14
C PHE A 61 11.86 -12.55 32.46
N GLN A 62 11.32 -11.36 32.15
CA GLN A 62 11.06 -10.90 30.77
C GLN A 62 10.32 -9.55 30.80
N THR A 63 11.07 -8.44 30.78
CA THR A 63 10.57 -7.14 30.31
C THR A 63 11.74 -6.26 29.86
N ILE A 64 12.48 -6.72 28.85
CA ILE A 64 13.33 -5.85 28.01
C ILE A 64 13.33 -6.44 26.60
N GLY A 65 12.98 -5.62 25.60
CA GLY A 65 13.53 -5.77 24.24
C GLY A 65 12.53 -5.95 23.09
N SER A 66 12.10 -4.84 22.50
CA SER A 66 11.77 -4.65 21.08
C SER A 66 11.58 -3.13 20.97
N TYR A 67 12.51 -2.30 20.51
CA TYR A 67 13.18 -2.29 19.22
C TYR A 67 14.58 -1.69 19.39
N ALA A 68 15.61 -2.53 19.37
CA ALA A 68 16.96 -2.10 19.07
C ALA A 68 17.74 -3.34 18.62
N SER A 69 18.47 -3.22 17.51
CA SER A 69 19.44 -4.18 16.96
C SER A 69 18.95 -5.07 15.81
N ALA A 70 18.87 -4.49 14.59
CA ALA A 70 19.17 -5.23 13.36
C ALA A 70 20.55 -4.86 12.78
N ALA A 71 21.25 -3.89 13.36
CA ALA A 71 22.60 -3.47 12.96
C ALA A 71 23.71 -4.04 13.86
N ALA A 72 23.36 -4.80 14.91
CA ALA A 72 24.28 -5.55 15.76
C ALA A 72 24.01 -7.07 15.71
N LEU A 73 23.37 -7.56 14.64
CA LEU A 73 23.29 -9.00 14.31
C LEU A 73 24.47 -9.46 13.44
N GLY A 74 25.62 -8.81 13.60
CA GLY A 74 26.89 -9.43 13.25
C GLY A 74 27.26 -10.38 14.38
N GLU A 75 27.24 -11.68 14.10
CA GLU A 75 27.82 -12.75 14.92
C GLU A 75 27.02 -13.15 16.17
N GLY A 76 26.06 -14.09 16.06
CA GLY A 76 25.65 -14.83 17.27
C GLY A 76 24.35 -15.63 17.26
N LEU A 77 23.38 -15.35 16.39
CA LEU A 77 22.17 -16.19 16.27
C LEU A 77 22.40 -17.20 15.14
N GLU A 78 22.28 -18.49 15.47
CA GLU A 78 22.33 -19.60 14.50
C GLU A 78 21.52 -19.21 13.26
N ASN A 79 22.23 -19.09 12.14
CA ASN A 79 21.70 -18.61 10.88
C ASN A 79 20.52 -19.53 10.50
N PRO A 80 19.25 -19.10 10.61
CA PRO A 80 18.13 -19.99 10.32
C PRO A 80 18.31 -20.50 8.89
N ASP A 81 18.15 -21.80 8.69
CA ASP A 81 18.24 -22.41 7.36
C ASP A 81 17.47 -21.53 6.37
N PRO A 82 18.15 -20.92 5.38
CA PRO A 82 17.53 -19.91 4.53
C PRO A 82 16.37 -20.51 3.71
N ILE A 83 16.35 -21.83 3.50
CA ILE A 83 15.22 -22.51 2.87
C ILE A 83 14.00 -22.49 3.80
N ASN A 84 14.17 -22.77 5.09
CA ASN A 84 13.08 -22.71 6.07
C ASN A 84 12.56 -21.29 6.24
N ALA A 85 13.46 -20.30 6.30
CA ALA A 85 13.06 -18.88 6.36
C ALA A 85 12.26 -18.47 5.11
N ALA A 86 12.69 -18.88 3.91
CA ALA A 86 11.96 -18.59 2.68
C ALA A 86 10.61 -19.32 2.61
N THR A 87 10.56 -20.56 3.09
CA THR A 87 9.31 -21.34 3.20
C THR A 87 8.33 -20.66 4.16
N GLN A 88 8.82 -20.14 5.28
CA GLN A 88 7.99 -19.40 6.24
C GLN A 88 7.45 -18.12 5.60
N ALA A 89 8.30 -17.34 4.91
CA ALA A 89 7.87 -16.15 4.19
C ALA A 89 6.76 -16.45 3.16
N CYS A 90 6.87 -17.57 2.43
CA CYS A 90 5.81 -18.05 1.54
C CYS A 90 4.49 -18.30 2.26
N ARG A 91 4.53 -19.06 3.36
CA ARG A 91 3.33 -19.42 4.14
C ARG A 91 2.66 -18.21 4.77
N SER A 92 3.45 -17.23 5.20
CA SER A 92 2.97 -15.95 5.73
C SER A 92 2.57 -14.96 4.64
N ASN A 93 2.65 -15.33 3.35
CA ASN A 93 2.39 -14.43 2.22
C ASN A 93 3.27 -13.15 2.22
N GLU A 94 4.47 -13.24 2.79
CA GLU A 94 5.48 -12.17 2.89
C GLU A 94 6.43 -12.17 1.68
N PHE A 95 5.91 -11.84 0.50
CA PHE A 95 6.67 -11.95 -0.75
C PHE A 95 7.98 -11.13 -0.77
N ASN A 96 8.01 -9.94 -0.16
CA ASN A 96 9.22 -9.12 -0.10
C ASN A 96 10.35 -9.76 0.73
N GLN A 97 9.99 -10.44 1.83
CA GLN A 97 10.95 -11.18 2.64
C GLN A 97 11.48 -12.39 1.86
N PHE A 98 10.58 -13.13 1.20
CA PHE A 98 10.93 -14.24 0.32
C PHE A 98 11.89 -13.81 -0.79
N LEU A 99 11.58 -12.71 -1.51
CA LEU A 99 12.39 -12.20 -2.61
C LEU A 99 13.82 -11.86 -2.16
N ARG A 100 13.96 -11.28 -0.98
CA ARG A 100 15.27 -10.96 -0.41
C ARG A 100 16.08 -12.22 -0.14
N LEU A 101 15.47 -13.23 0.49
CA LEU A 101 16.11 -14.53 0.75
C LEU A 101 16.49 -15.23 -0.57
N TYR A 102 15.64 -15.13 -1.59
CA TYR A 102 15.88 -15.64 -2.93
C TYR A 102 17.09 -14.96 -3.61
N ALA A 103 17.17 -13.63 -3.54
CA ALA A 103 18.33 -12.88 -4.08
C ALA A 103 19.63 -13.15 -3.28
N GLN A 104 19.54 -13.48 -2.00
CA GLN A 104 20.68 -13.74 -1.12
C GLN A 104 21.26 -15.15 -1.26
N SER A 105 20.40 -16.18 -1.19
CA SER A 105 20.84 -17.56 -0.99
C SER A 105 20.75 -18.41 -2.24
N LYS A 106 21.87 -19.05 -2.62
CA LYS A 106 21.91 -20.02 -3.73
C LYS A 106 20.96 -21.19 -3.48
N ALA A 107 20.92 -21.71 -2.25
CA ALA A 107 20.07 -22.83 -1.87
C ALA A 107 18.57 -22.50 -2.01
N VAL A 108 18.18 -21.27 -1.66
CA VAL A 108 16.81 -20.78 -1.86
C VAL A 108 16.49 -20.71 -3.36
N ARG A 109 17.40 -20.22 -4.20
CA ARG A 109 17.19 -20.23 -5.66
C ARG A 109 17.07 -21.63 -6.23
N GLU A 110 17.94 -22.55 -5.84
CA GLU A 110 17.89 -23.95 -6.27
C GLU A 110 16.54 -24.60 -5.93
N ARG A 111 15.98 -24.27 -4.76
CA ARG A 111 14.68 -24.78 -4.31
C ARG A 111 13.49 -24.12 -5.02
N PHE A 112 13.52 -22.80 -5.18
CA PHE A 112 12.36 -21.99 -5.59
C PHE A 112 12.45 -21.41 -7.01
N THR A 113 13.33 -21.94 -7.86
CA THR A 113 13.28 -21.72 -9.31
C THR A 113 12.48 -22.86 -9.96
N ALA A 114 11.62 -22.57 -10.94
CA ALA A 114 10.96 -23.61 -11.72
C ALA A 114 11.97 -24.46 -12.51
N ASP A 115 11.59 -25.67 -12.92
CA ASP A 115 12.48 -26.58 -13.65
C ASP A 115 12.88 -26.02 -15.02
N GLN A 116 12.00 -25.19 -15.60
CA GLN A 116 12.26 -24.37 -16.76
C GLN A 116 11.86 -22.91 -16.47
N VAL A 117 12.70 -21.98 -16.89
CA VAL A 117 12.43 -20.54 -16.82
C VAL A 117 12.31 -20.02 -18.25
N ASN A 118 11.22 -19.33 -18.55
CA ASN A 118 11.06 -18.63 -19.81
C ASN A 118 11.91 -17.36 -19.78
N VAL A 119 12.92 -17.30 -20.66
CA VAL A 119 13.85 -16.18 -20.76
C VAL A 119 13.61 -15.44 -22.07
N ALA A 120 13.45 -14.13 -21.99
CA ALA A 120 13.38 -13.25 -23.15
C ALA A 120 14.37 -12.10 -22.99
N ALA A 121 15.23 -11.91 -24.00
CA ALA A 121 16.14 -10.77 -24.05
C ALA A 121 15.42 -9.53 -24.58
N ALA A 122 16.01 -8.37 -24.34
CA ALA A 122 15.49 -7.09 -24.85
C ALA A 122 15.30 -7.12 -26.39
N GLY A 123 14.15 -6.62 -26.86
CA GLY A 123 13.84 -6.46 -28.30
C GLY A 123 13.00 -7.62 -28.89
N ASP A 124 13.11 -7.84 -30.20
CA ASP A 124 12.35 -8.87 -30.94
C ASP A 124 12.94 -10.29 -30.80
N ALA A 125 13.83 -10.51 -29.84
CA ALA A 125 14.39 -11.83 -29.60
C ALA A 125 13.27 -12.76 -29.10
N PRO A 126 13.04 -13.92 -29.76
CA PRO A 126 12.03 -14.85 -29.31
C PRO A 126 12.38 -15.36 -27.91
N SER A 127 11.37 -15.48 -27.06
CA SER A 127 11.53 -16.10 -25.74
C SER A 127 11.90 -17.58 -25.91
N HIS A 128 12.68 -18.11 -24.98
CA HIS A 128 13.05 -19.52 -24.95
C HIS A 128 13.09 -20.04 -23.52
N PHE A 129 12.84 -21.33 -23.34
CA PHE A 129 12.95 -21.96 -22.03
C PHE A 129 14.40 -22.36 -21.74
N MET A 130 14.90 -21.94 -20.59
CA MET A 130 16.17 -22.38 -20.01
C MET A 130 15.91 -23.39 -18.90
N THR A 131 16.78 -24.38 -18.75
CA THR A 131 16.71 -25.28 -17.59
C THR A 131 17.07 -24.52 -16.31
N LYS A 132 16.56 -24.99 -15.16
CA LYS A 132 16.92 -24.45 -13.85
C LYS A 132 18.43 -24.35 -13.65
N ALA A 133 19.16 -25.42 -14.00
CA ALA A 133 20.61 -25.47 -13.83
C ALA A 133 21.32 -24.37 -14.62
N ASP A 134 20.90 -24.14 -15.87
CA ASP A 134 21.46 -23.10 -16.74
C ASP A 134 21.07 -21.68 -16.27
N TYR A 135 19.86 -21.53 -15.71
CA TYR A 135 19.35 -20.23 -15.27
C TYR A 135 19.97 -19.73 -13.97
N LEU A 136 20.27 -20.61 -13.00
CA LEU A 136 20.71 -20.21 -11.65
C LEU A 136 21.96 -19.31 -11.62
N GLY A 137 22.81 -19.37 -12.65
CA GLY A 137 23.98 -18.50 -12.82
C GLY A 137 23.70 -17.13 -13.46
N ARG A 138 22.47 -16.88 -13.92
CA ARG A 138 22.09 -15.70 -14.73
C ARG A 138 21.14 -14.72 -14.04
N LEU A 139 20.72 -15.01 -12.80
CA LEU A 139 19.75 -14.16 -12.10
C LEU A 139 20.21 -12.69 -12.09
N PRO A 140 19.41 -11.74 -12.59
CA PRO A 140 19.84 -10.34 -12.76
C PRO A 140 19.88 -9.54 -11.44
N ILE A 141 19.48 -10.15 -10.32
CA ILE A 141 19.43 -9.49 -9.01
C ILE A 141 20.28 -10.23 -7.98
N ALA A 142 20.95 -9.44 -7.14
CA ALA A 142 21.66 -9.88 -5.95
C ALA A 142 21.44 -8.85 -4.82
N THR A 143 21.99 -9.09 -3.64
CA THR A 143 21.92 -8.12 -2.53
C THR A 143 23.30 -7.69 -2.04
N HIS A 144 23.41 -6.46 -1.54
CA HIS A 144 24.56 -5.96 -0.78
C HIS A 144 24.00 -5.19 0.44
N GLY A 145 24.14 -5.77 1.63
CA GLY A 145 23.48 -5.27 2.84
C GLY A 145 21.95 -5.30 2.74
N TRP A 146 21.32 -4.12 2.76
CA TRP A 146 19.89 -3.92 2.64
C TRP A 146 19.42 -3.60 1.21
N ASN A 147 20.36 -3.46 0.28
CA ASN A 147 20.07 -3.00 -1.07
C ASN A 147 20.19 -4.13 -2.09
N TYR A 148 19.47 -3.98 -3.20
CA TYR A 148 19.63 -4.84 -4.37
C TYR A 148 20.72 -4.30 -5.29
N VAL A 149 21.52 -5.19 -5.85
CA VAL A 149 22.65 -4.87 -6.74
C VAL A 149 22.68 -5.83 -7.92
N ALA A 150 23.30 -5.41 -9.02
CA ALA A 150 23.62 -6.31 -10.11
C ALA A 150 24.64 -7.37 -9.65
N PRO A 151 24.58 -8.63 -10.12
CA PRO A 151 25.48 -9.69 -9.66
C PRO A 151 26.97 -9.38 -9.81
N ASP A 152 27.34 -8.66 -10.89
CA ASP A 152 28.72 -8.25 -11.19
C ASP A 152 29.27 -7.20 -10.20
N SER A 153 28.40 -6.56 -9.43
CA SER A 153 28.74 -5.55 -8.43
C SER A 153 29.40 -6.11 -7.18
N ARG A 154 29.40 -7.44 -7.01
CA ARG A 154 30.05 -8.12 -5.89
C ARG A 154 31.54 -8.39 -6.12
N ALA A 155 32.07 -8.11 -7.31
CA ALA A 155 33.47 -8.33 -7.61
C ALA A 155 34.36 -7.31 -6.86
N PRO A 156 35.47 -7.73 -6.21
CA PRO A 156 36.39 -6.84 -5.52
C PRO A 156 36.86 -5.67 -6.41
N GLY A 157 36.81 -4.44 -5.89
CA GLY A 157 37.26 -3.23 -6.59
C GLY A 157 36.30 -2.70 -7.65
N LYS A 158 35.09 -3.26 -7.80
CA LYS A 158 34.03 -2.69 -8.64
C LYS A 158 33.11 -1.79 -7.83
N THR A 159 32.72 -0.65 -8.41
CA THR A 159 31.64 0.18 -7.88
C THR A 159 30.33 -0.60 -7.92
N ALA A 160 29.59 -0.60 -6.83
CA ALA A 160 28.32 -1.29 -6.76
C ALA A 160 27.30 -0.63 -7.72
N LYS A 161 26.70 -1.42 -8.61
CA LYS A 161 25.56 -1.02 -9.43
C LYS A 161 24.31 -1.43 -8.67
N TYR A 162 23.66 -0.45 -8.06
CA TYR A 162 22.43 -0.67 -7.33
C TYR A 162 21.25 -0.86 -8.28
N LEU A 163 20.28 -1.64 -7.84
CA LEU A 163 19.05 -1.91 -8.55
C LEU A 163 17.88 -1.25 -7.82
N LEU A 164 17.02 -0.58 -8.59
CA LEU A 164 15.66 -0.31 -8.18
C LEU A 164 14.84 -1.59 -8.37
N ILE A 165 14.21 -2.07 -7.29
CA ILE A 165 13.29 -3.21 -7.32
C ILE A 165 11.88 -2.73 -7.03
N ARG A 166 10.92 -3.21 -7.81
CA ARG A 166 9.48 -3.03 -7.57
C ARG A 166 8.81 -4.38 -7.56
N THR A 167 8.00 -4.64 -6.55
CA THR A 167 7.19 -5.85 -6.46
C THR A 167 5.73 -5.50 -6.66
N GLY A 168 5.01 -6.36 -7.39
CA GLY A 168 3.59 -6.16 -7.65
C GLY A 168 2.89 -7.50 -7.83
N ARG A 169 1.70 -7.65 -7.25
CA ARG A 169 0.89 -8.86 -7.43
C ARG A 169 0.03 -8.69 -8.67
N VAL A 170 0.29 -9.48 -9.71
CA VAL A 170 -0.44 -9.39 -11.00
C VAL A 170 -1.60 -10.39 -11.10
N ALA A 171 -1.63 -11.40 -10.24
CA ALA A 171 -2.78 -12.27 -10.01
C ALA A 171 -2.71 -12.89 -8.60
N LYS A 172 -3.78 -13.57 -8.14
CA LYS A 172 -3.82 -14.21 -6.81
C LYS A 172 -2.59 -15.09 -6.55
N THR A 173 -2.11 -15.80 -7.56
CA THR A 173 -0.95 -16.71 -7.44
C THR A 173 0.31 -16.18 -8.12
N VAL A 174 0.32 -14.94 -8.62
CA VAL A 174 1.42 -14.45 -9.46
C VAL A 174 1.94 -13.11 -8.95
N TRP A 175 3.24 -13.09 -8.69
CA TRP A 175 4.02 -11.90 -8.35
C TRP A 175 4.95 -11.52 -9.49
N ARG A 176 5.08 -10.23 -9.71
CA ARG A 176 6.00 -9.61 -10.66
C ARG A 176 7.03 -8.79 -9.89
N VAL A 177 8.28 -8.88 -10.32
CA VAL A 177 9.39 -8.11 -9.79
C VAL A 177 10.06 -7.35 -10.93
N ASP A 178 9.78 -6.07 -11.05
CA ASP A 178 10.51 -5.22 -11.98
C ASP A 178 11.85 -4.81 -11.35
N TRP A 179 12.92 -4.87 -12.14
CA TRP A 179 14.26 -4.48 -11.73
C TRP A 179 14.88 -3.56 -12.77
N ALA A 180 15.65 -2.57 -12.32
CA ALA A 180 16.39 -1.69 -13.20
C ALA A 180 17.67 -1.22 -12.51
N ASN A 181 18.80 -1.12 -13.23
CA ASN A 181 19.97 -0.49 -12.61
C ASN A 181 19.65 0.99 -12.37
N ALA A 182 20.05 1.52 -11.24
CA ALA A 182 19.78 2.89 -10.86
C ALA A 182 20.99 3.50 -10.16
N ARG A 183 21.24 4.78 -10.46
CA ARG A 183 22.03 5.66 -9.62
C ARG A 183 21.09 6.30 -8.62
N PHE A 184 21.57 6.39 -7.39
CA PHE A 184 20.84 7.01 -6.30
C PHE A 184 21.56 8.28 -5.84
N ASP A 185 20.85 9.15 -5.13
CA ASP A 185 21.40 10.41 -4.61
C ASP A 185 22.50 10.20 -3.56
N ASN A 186 22.52 9.02 -2.93
CA ASN A 186 23.54 8.61 -1.98
C ASN A 186 24.18 7.30 -2.43
N GLU A 187 25.49 7.29 -2.61
CA GLU A 187 26.25 6.06 -2.86
C GLU A 187 27.25 5.85 -1.71
N PRO A 188 26.77 5.58 -0.47
CA PRO A 188 27.71 5.36 0.62
C PRO A 188 28.49 4.08 0.37
N ALA A 189 29.81 4.15 0.60
CA ALA A 189 30.72 3.03 0.43
C ALA A 189 30.35 1.80 1.29
N ASP A 190 29.57 2.00 2.36
CA ASP A 190 29.20 0.96 3.33
C ASP A 190 27.85 0.26 3.03
N GLY A 191 27.12 0.71 2.01
CA GLY A 191 25.89 0.08 1.54
C GLY A 191 24.71 0.11 2.54
N LYS A 192 24.71 0.98 3.56
CA LYS A 192 23.62 1.02 4.55
C LYS A 192 22.35 1.74 4.08
N TRP A 193 22.48 2.77 3.24
CA TRP A 193 21.34 3.48 2.66
C TRP A 193 21.74 4.21 1.38
N ILE A 194 21.18 3.81 0.25
CA ILE A 194 21.51 4.43 -1.05
C ILE A 194 20.63 5.62 -1.38
N GLY A 195 19.62 5.92 -0.57
CA GLY A 195 18.72 7.03 -0.81
C GLY A 195 17.76 6.84 -1.97
N VAL A 196 17.40 7.93 -2.64
CA VAL A 196 16.35 7.96 -3.66
C VAL A 196 16.97 7.74 -5.04
N PRO A 197 16.40 6.88 -5.91
CA PRO A 197 16.91 6.73 -7.27
C PRO A 197 16.77 8.06 -8.01
N VAL A 198 17.89 8.60 -8.49
CA VAL A 198 17.94 9.86 -9.26
C VAL A 198 18.03 9.61 -10.76
N GLU A 199 18.40 8.39 -11.15
CA GLU A 199 18.61 8.04 -12.56
C GLU A 199 18.55 6.52 -12.74
N ILE A 200 17.70 6.02 -13.65
CA ILE A 200 17.77 4.64 -14.12
C ILE A 200 18.84 4.55 -15.21
N ARG A 201 19.68 3.52 -15.16
CA ARG A 201 20.78 3.26 -16.09
C ARG A 201 20.68 1.83 -16.63
N GLY A 202 21.16 1.61 -17.85
CA GLY A 202 21.44 0.26 -18.34
C GLY A 202 20.20 -0.65 -18.44
N PRO A 203 20.41 -1.98 -18.39
CA PRO A 203 19.33 -2.94 -18.57
C PRO A 203 18.34 -2.89 -17.41
N SER A 204 17.10 -3.18 -17.74
CA SER A 204 15.98 -3.39 -16.83
C SER A 204 15.22 -4.63 -17.27
N GLY A 205 14.36 -5.17 -16.43
CA GLY A 205 13.57 -6.34 -16.76
C GLY A 205 12.52 -6.63 -15.72
N LYS A 206 11.83 -7.77 -15.90
CA LYS A 206 10.87 -8.31 -14.97
C LYS A 206 11.17 -9.77 -14.67
N LEU A 207 10.95 -10.15 -13.42
CA LEU A 207 10.90 -11.54 -12.98
C LEU A 207 9.46 -11.88 -12.63
N THR A 208 8.97 -13.04 -13.05
CA THR A 208 7.63 -13.53 -12.68
C THR A 208 7.75 -14.72 -11.74
N PHE A 209 7.06 -14.65 -10.62
CA PHE A 209 6.99 -15.70 -9.62
C PHE A 209 5.56 -16.23 -9.51
N VAL A 210 5.38 -17.54 -9.70
CA VAL A 210 4.07 -18.20 -9.64
C VAL A 210 4.01 -19.12 -8.43
N ALA A 211 2.93 -19.05 -7.65
CA ALA A 211 2.69 -19.96 -6.54
C ALA A 211 2.50 -21.39 -7.08
N ALA A 212 3.26 -22.33 -6.55
CA ALA A 212 3.16 -23.75 -6.82
C ALA A 212 2.24 -24.44 -5.80
N ASP A 213 1.97 -25.73 -6.01
CA ASP A 213 1.07 -26.53 -5.17
C ASP A 213 1.55 -26.67 -3.72
N ASP A 214 2.85 -26.48 -3.48
CA ASP A 214 3.45 -26.44 -2.14
C ASP A 214 3.21 -25.12 -1.39
N GLY A 215 2.42 -24.20 -1.98
CA GLY A 215 2.09 -22.90 -1.42
C GLY A 215 3.24 -21.90 -1.49
N CYS A 216 4.35 -22.23 -2.14
CA CYS A 216 5.51 -21.35 -2.30
C CYS A 216 5.62 -20.82 -3.72
N TRP A 217 6.29 -19.67 -3.88
CA TRP A 217 6.50 -19.09 -5.20
C TRP A 217 7.69 -19.69 -5.92
N ARG A 218 7.55 -19.90 -7.24
CA ARG A 218 8.61 -20.34 -8.13
C ARG A 218 8.87 -19.30 -9.20
N LEU A 219 10.13 -18.95 -9.43
CA LEU A 219 10.51 -18.10 -10.56
C LEU A 219 10.25 -18.86 -11.88
N THR A 220 9.42 -18.28 -12.74
CA THR A 220 8.98 -18.88 -14.02
C THR A 220 9.40 -18.07 -15.24
N ASP A 221 9.58 -16.76 -15.11
CA ASP A 221 9.96 -15.90 -16.23
C ASP A 221 11.03 -14.89 -15.83
N ASP A 222 11.96 -14.62 -16.75
CA ASP A 222 12.91 -13.51 -16.70
C ASP A 222 12.91 -12.82 -18.07
N VAL A 223 12.36 -11.61 -18.12
CA VAL A 223 12.18 -10.86 -19.37
C VAL A 223 12.90 -9.53 -19.25
N GLU A 224 13.97 -9.36 -20.01
CA GLU A 224 14.69 -8.10 -20.13
C GLU A 224 13.85 -7.10 -20.94
N ALA A 225 13.70 -5.89 -20.41
CA ALA A 225 12.98 -4.82 -21.09
C ALA A 225 13.81 -4.28 -22.27
N PRO A 226 13.18 -3.79 -23.35
CA PRO A 226 13.87 -3.13 -24.44
C PRO A 226 14.84 -2.04 -23.94
N LYS A 227 16.04 -1.95 -24.54
CA LYS A 227 17.06 -0.94 -24.16
C LYS A 227 16.56 0.51 -24.28
N ASP A 228 15.56 0.73 -25.13
CA ASP A 228 14.94 2.03 -25.39
C ASP A 228 13.65 2.25 -24.58
N THR A 229 13.36 1.42 -23.58
CA THR A 229 12.24 1.66 -22.66
C THR A 229 12.49 3.01 -21.98
N PRO A 230 11.67 4.04 -22.25
CA PRO A 230 12.04 5.42 -21.97
C PRO A 230 11.94 5.73 -20.47
N PHE A 231 12.96 5.39 -19.70
CA PHE A 231 13.25 6.09 -18.45
C PHE A 231 14.03 7.36 -18.78
N LYS A 232 13.33 8.47 -19.00
CA LYS A 232 14.01 9.76 -19.21
C LYS A 232 14.72 10.19 -17.92
N LYS A 233 16.03 10.35 -18.01
CA LYS A 233 16.97 10.74 -16.95
C LYS A 233 16.55 12.04 -16.23
N GLY A 234 16.68 12.05 -14.89
CA GLY A 234 16.62 13.27 -14.08
C GLY A 234 15.23 13.87 -13.88
N VAL A 235 14.18 13.10 -14.16
CA VAL A 235 12.82 13.58 -14.08
C VAL A 235 12.28 13.34 -12.66
N PRO A 236 11.97 14.41 -11.89
CA PRO A 236 11.47 14.26 -10.53
C PRO A 236 10.14 13.49 -10.52
N ARG A 237 10.02 12.57 -9.58
CA ARG A 237 8.78 11.84 -9.33
C ARG A 237 7.75 12.78 -8.74
N LEU A 238 6.54 12.74 -9.28
CA LEU A 238 5.43 13.52 -8.77
C LEU A 238 4.38 12.58 -8.17
N GLN A 239 4.02 12.82 -6.91
CA GLN A 239 2.86 12.20 -6.30
C GLN A 239 1.63 13.05 -6.61
N CYS A 240 0.70 12.47 -7.36
CA CYS A 240 -0.53 13.13 -7.76
C CYS A 240 -1.60 12.97 -6.67
N THR A 241 -1.54 13.80 -5.62
CA THR A 241 -2.46 13.76 -4.45
C THR A 241 -3.75 14.57 -4.61
N VAL A 242 -3.84 15.47 -5.59
CA VAL A 242 -5.06 16.25 -5.86
C VAL A 242 -6.10 15.38 -6.59
N ARG A 243 -7.39 15.72 -6.51
CA ARG A 243 -8.44 14.91 -7.16
C ARG A 243 -8.33 15.00 -8.67
N GLY A 244 -8.54 13.87 -9.36
CA GLY A 244 -8.55 13.75 -10.83
C GLY A 244 -9.31 14.88 -11.56
N ASP A 245 -10.54 15.16 -11.10
CA ASP A 245 -11.40 16.21 -11.67
C ASP A 245 -11.00 17.63 -11.22
N ASP A 246 -10.23 17.73 -10.14
CA ASP A 246 -9.74 18.99 -9.61
C ASP A 246 -8.43 19.42 -10.27
N TYR A 247 -7.63 18.53 -10.86
CA TYR A 247 -6.36 18.95 -11.50
C TYR A 247 -6.54 20.03 -12.55
N ARG A 248 -7.54 19.92 -13.42
CA ARG A 248 -7.80 20.95 -14.45
C ARG A 248 -8.32 22.25 -13.85
N ARG A 249 -9.16 22.17 -12.80
CA ARG A 249 -9.67 23.35 -12.10
C ARG A 249 -8.59 24.05 -11.28
N GLU A 250 -7.77 23.29 -10.58
CA GLU A 250 -6.64 23.76 -9.79
C GLU A 250 -5.54 24.29 -10.69
N LEU A 251 -5.24 23.64 -11.82
CA LEU A 251 -4.33 24.18 -12.82
C LEU A 251 -4.84 25.52 -13.34
N ALA A 252 -6.11 25.62 -13.74
CA ALA A 252 -6.71 26.89 -14.17
C ALA A 252 -6.79 27.93 -13.04
N ARG A 253 -6.83 27.52 -11.77
CA ARG A 253 -6.73 28.43 -10.62
C ARG A 253 -5.29 28.94 -10.49
N VAL A 254 -4.31 28.05 -10.47
CA VAL A 254 -2.89 28.40 -10.35
C VAL A 254 -2.44 29.25 -11.53
N GLU A 255 -2.77 28.89 -12.77
CA GLU A 255 -2.46 29.67 -13.98
C GLU A 255 -2.98 31.12 -13.92
N ARG A 256 -4.11 31.37 -13.24
CA ARG A 256 -4.66 32.72 -13.07
C ARG A 256 -3.91 33.58 -12.05
N VAL A 257 -3.22 32.96 -11.10
CA VAL A 257 -2.53 33.67 -10.00
C VAL A 257 -1.00 33.57 -10.12
N ILE A 258 -0.48 32.73 -11.03
CA ILE A 258 0.96 32.49 -11.23
C ILE A 258 1.72 33.75 -11.63
N THR A 259 1.03 34.74 -12.19
CA THR A 259 1.64 36.05 -12.53
C THR A 259 1.97 36.85 -11.27
N ASP A 260 1.17 36.69 -10.22
CA ASP A 260 1.31 37.40 -8.94
C ASP A 260 2.14 36.60 -7.92
N HIS A 261 2.22 35.27 -8.09
CA HIS A 261 2.96 34.33 -7.23
C HIS A 261 3.86 33.40 -8.05
N PRO A 262 5.03 33.88 -8.53
CA PRO A 262 5.96 33.06 -9.31
C PRO A 262 6.52 31.85 -8.55
N GLU A 263 6.47 31.85 -7.22
CA GLU A 263 6.78 30.71 -6.35
C GLU A 263 5.81 29.52 -6.57
N ASP A 264 4.59 29.77 -7.04
CA ASP A 264 3.60 28.73 -7.33
C ASP A 264 3.84 28.06 -8.70
N MET A 265 4.87 28.48 -9.46
CA MET A 265 5.19 27.89 -10.76
C MET A 265 5.50 26.39 -10.68
N ASP A 266 6.14 25.93 -9.60
CA ASP A 266 6.45 24.52 -9.43
C ASP A 266 5.19 23.70 -9.08
N VAL A 267 4.27 24.27 -8.28
CA VAL A 267 2.96 23.67 -8.01
C VAL A 267 2.14 23.57 -9.31
N GLY A 268 2.10 24.64 -10.11
CA GLY A 268 1.43 24.66 -11.40
C GLY A 268 2.00 23.62 -12.38
N ARG A 269 3.33 23.48 -12.42
CA ARG A 269 4.02 22.47 -13.23
C ARG A 269 3.63 21.05 -12.80
N ASN A 270 3.62 20.77 -11.50
CA ASN A 270 3.27 19.46 -10.97
C ASN A 270 1.80 19.10 -11.25
N LEU A 271 0.89 20.06 -11.07
CA LEU A 271 -0.53 19.90 -11.43
C LEU A 271 -0.72 19.62 -12.92
N ALA A 272 0.04 20.30 -13.80
CA ALA A 272 -0.02 20.06 -15.24
C ALA A 272 0.45 18.65 -15.61
N VAL A 273 1.49 18.13 -14.94
CA VAL A 273 1.95 16.75 -15.15
C VAL A 273 0.91 15.74 -14.68
N CYS A 274 0.33 15.94 -13.50
CA CYS A 274 -0.72 15.06 -13.00
C CYS A 274 -1.99 15.09 -13.87
N ALA A 275 -2.36 16.26 -14.41
CA ALA A 275 -3.43 16.38 -15.39
C ALA A 275 -3.14 15.57 -16.66
N LYS A 276 -1.91 15.65 -17.17
CA LYS A 276 -1.47 14.84 -18.33
C LYS A 276 -1.52 13.35 -18.05
N LEU A 277 -1.09 12.90 -16.86
CA LEU A 277 -1.24 11.48 -16.48
C LEU A 277 -2.71 11.06 -16.50
N ALA A 278 -3.59 11.88 -15.90
CA ALA A 278 -5.01 11.55 -15.83
C ALA A 278 -5.59 11.41 -17.23
N ASP A 279 -5.26 12.35 -18.13
CA ASP A 279 -5.67 12.28 -19.53
C ASP A 279 -5.07 11.06 -20.26
N THR A 280 -3.84 10.66 -19.93
CA THR A 280 -3.22 9.45 -20.49
C THR A 280 -3.96 8.19 -20.03
N ILE A 281 -4.24 8.03 -18.73
CA ILE A 281 -5.03 6.90 -18.22
C ILE A 281 -6.42 6.85 -18.87
N GLU A 282 -7.14 7.97 -18.91
CA GLU A 282 -8.48 8.04 -19.49
C GLU A 282 -8.47 7.79 -21.00
N ARG A 283 -7.44 8.25 -21.72
CA ARG A 283 -7.24 7.90 -23.13
C ARG A 283 -6.99 6.41 -23.31
N THR A 284 -6.09 5.82 -22.53
CA THR A 284 -5.77 4.39 -22.58
C THR A 284 -7.01 3.52 -22.32
N ILE A 285 -7.82 3.88 -21.30
CA ILE A 285 -9.08 3.19 -21.00
C ILE A 285 -10.03 3.29 -22.20
N ARG A 286 -10.21 4.47 -22.78
CA ARG A 286 -11.14 4.66 -23.92
C ARG A 286 -10.65 4.02 -25.22
N SER A 287 -9.36 4.02 -25.48
CA SER A 287 -8.79 3.51 -26.73
C SER A 287 -8.69 1.98 -26.76
N SER A 288 -8.66 1.33 -25.60
CA SER A 288 -8.68 -0.13 -25.49
C SER A 288 -10.12 -0.64 -25.36
N PRO A 289 -10.64 -1.43 -26.33
CA PRO A 289 -12.01 -1.97 -26.24
C PRO A 289 -12.26 -2.75 -24.95
N LYS A 290 -11.26 -3.52 -24.51
CA LYS A 290 -11.32 -4.35 -23.30
C LYS A 290 -11.38 -3.51 -22.01
N LEU A 291 -10.56 -2.47 -21.89
CA LEU A 291 -10.58 -1.58 -20.73
C LEU A 291 -11.87 -0.77 -20.69
N ASN A 292 -12.34 -0.29 -21.85
CA ASN A 292 -13.58 0.44 -21.96
C ASN A 292 -14.79 -0.43 -21.57
N GLU A 293 -14.80 -1.71 -21.95
CA GLU A 293 -15.83 -2.66 -21.53
C GLU A 293 -15.86 -2.83 -20.00
N LEU A 294 -14.69 -3.02 -19.36
CA LEU A 294 -14.57 -3.11 -17.90
C LEU A 294 -15.05 -1.83 -17.21
N ARG A 295 -14.68 -0.64 -17.73
CA ARG A 295 -15.16 0.65 -17.21
C ARG A 295 -16.68 0.74 -17.29
N HIS A 296 -17.28 0.39 -18.42
CA HIS A 296 -18.73 0.36 -18.56
C HIS A 296 -19.40 -0.66 -17.63
N ALA A 297 -18.77 -1.81 -17.37
CA ALA A 297 -19.27 -2.79 -16.42
C ALA A 297 -19.29 -2.24 -14.98
N ILE A 298 -18.23 -1.52 -14.57
CA ILE A 298 -18.15 -0.79 -13.29
C ILE A 298 -19.28 0.24 -13.21
N ASP A 299 -19.45 1.08 -14.23
CA ASP A 299 -20.48 2.13 -14.23
C ASP A 299 -21.90 1.54 -14.11
N ARG A 300 -22.20 0.46 -14.84
CA ARG A 300 -23.48 -0.27 -14.73
C ARG A 300 -23.67 -0.84 -13.33
N LYS A 301 -22.61 -1.38 -12.72
CA LYS A 301 -22.65 -1.95 -11.38
C LYS A 301 -22.89 -0.88 -10.32
N LEU A 302 -22.17 0.24 -10.38
CA LEU A 302 -22.36 1.40 -9.51
C LEU A 302 -23.79 1.94 -9.60
N ALA A 303 -24.31 2.14 -10.82
CA ALA A 303 -25.69 2.58 -11.01
C ALA A 303 -26.70 1.60 -10.41
N SER A 304 -26.45 0.29 -10.54
CA SER A 304 -27.28 -0.77 -9.97
C SER A 304 -27.25 -0.81 -8.44
N LEU A 305 -26.10 -0.54 -7.82
CA LEU A 305 -25.95 -0.41 -6.36
C LEU A 305 -26.62 0.88 -5.86
N ALA A 306 -26.36 2.01 -6.52
CA ALA A 306 -26.92 3.33 -6.19
C ALA A 306 -28.46 3.36 -6.17
N ARG A 307 -29.12 2.61 -7.07
CA ARG A 307 -30.58 2.46 -7.09
C ARG A 307 -31.13 1.72 -5.87
N ARG A 308 -30.33 0.85 -5.25
CA ARG A 308 -30.73 0.02 -4.10
C ARG A 308 -30.30 0.61 -2.76
N GLN A 309 -29.51 1.67 -2.76
CA GLN A 309 -28.98 2.34 -1.59
C GLN A 309 -29.80 3.59 -1.20
N LYS A 310 -29.78 3.92 0.09
CA LYS A 310 -30.31 5.19 0.63
C LYS A 310 -29.47 6.38 0.11
N PRO A 311 -30.00 7.62 0.07
CA PRO A 311 -29.29 8.77 -0.50
C PRO A 311 -27.88 9.01 0.07
N GLY A 312 -27.69 8.89 1.39
CA GLY A 312 -26.38 9.03 2.01
C GLY A 312 -25.38 7.96 1.57
N ALA A 313 -25.82 6.70 1.52
CA ALA A 313 -24.99 5.58 1.03
C ALA A 313 -24.65 5.73 -0.45
N ARG A 314 -25.57 6.25 -1.27
CA ARG A 314 -25.33 6.56 -2.69
C ARG A 314 -24.24 7.62 -2.87
N ALA A 315 -24.28 8.69 -2.07
CA ALA A 315 -23.26 9.73 -2.12
C ALA A 315 -21.90 9.18 -1.69
N ALA A 316 -21.87 8.35 -0.64
CA ALA A 316 -20.65 7.67 -0.21
C ALA A 316 -20.11 6.73 -1.31
N LEU A 317 -20.96 6.01 -2.03
CA LEU A 317 -20.54 5.11 -3.11
C LEU A 317 -19.87 5.88 -4.26
N ALA A 318 -20.41 7.06 -4.60
CA ALA A 318 -19.79 7.93 -5.60
C ALA A 318 -18.44 8.49 -5.12
N GLN A 319 -18.33 8.85 -3.83
CA GLN A 319 -17.06 9.27 -3.24
C GLN A 319 -16.03 8.14 -3.25
N ASP A 320 -16.45 6.93 -2.88
CA ASP A 320 -15.62 5.73 -2.87
C ASP A 320 -15.06 5.41 -4.26
N GLU A 321 -15.90 5.43 -5.29
CA GLU A 321 -15.44 5.29 -6.67
C GLU A 321 -14.45 6.40 -7.08
N GLY A 322 -14.71 7.64 -6.66
CA GLY A 322 -13.78 8.73 -6.86
C GLY A 322 -12.44 8.50 -6.17
N ARG A 323 -12.39 7.80 -5.02
CA ARG A 323 -11.14 7.41 -4.37
C ARG A 323 -10.44 6.28 -5.12
N ALA A 324 -11.17 5.23 -5.53
CA ALA A 324 -10.62 4.14 -6.32
C ALA A 324 -9.97 4.62 -7.63
N ARG A 325 -10.56 5.62 -8.30
CA ARG A 325 -9.94 6.21 -9.49
C ARG A 325 -8.67 7.01 -9.17
N ARG A 326 -8.60 7.66 -8.01
CA ARG A 326 -7.39 8.37 -7.55
C ARG A 326 -6.28 7.42 -7.14
N SER A 327 -6.60 6.27 -6.56
CA SER A 327 -5.55 5.31 -6.19
C SER A 327 -4.79 4.82 -7.42
N ILE A 328 -5.47 4.61 -8.55
CA ILE A 328 -4.82 4.30 -9.84
C ILE A 328 -3.77 5.37 -10.17
N MET A 329 -4.13 6.65 -10.04
CA MET A 329 -3.23 7.79 -10.30
C MET A 329 -2.04 7.85 -9.35
N LEU A 330 -2.29 7.64 -8.06
CA LEU A 330 -1.28 7.75 -7.00
C LEU A 330 -0.23 6.65 -7.08
N GLU A 331 -0.62 5.47 -7.54
CA GLU A 331 0.29 4.35 -7.73
C GLU A 331 1.10 4.43 -9.03
N GLN A 332 0.70 5.30 -9.97
CA GLN A 332 1.49 5.57 -11.17
C GLN A 332 2.64 6.51 -10.83
N TYR A 333 3.86 6.09 -11.19
CA TYR A 333 5.00 7.00 -11.21
C TYR A 333 4.98 7.81 -12.49
N VAL A 334 4.66 9.10 -12.37
CA VAL A 334 4.64 10.03 -13.50
C VAL A 334 5.99 10.67 -13.68
N LEU A 335 6.47 10.65 -14.91
CA LEU A 335 7.58 11.44 -15.36
C LEU A 335 7.07 12.86 -15.68
N ALA A 336 7.83 13.91 -15.37
CA ALA A 336 7.53 15.32 -15.67
C ALA A 336 7.19 15.63 -17.15
N ASP A 337 7.44 14.72 -18.09
CA ASP A 337 6.95 14.86 -19.47
C ASP A 337 5.49 14.38 -19.65
N GLY A 338 4.88 13.83 -18.60
CA GLY A 338 3.51 13.32 -18.56
C GLY A 338 3.39 11.83 -18.90
N THR A 339 4.51 11.13 -19.12
CA THR A 339 4.52 9.67 -19.32
C THR A 339 4.55 8.94 -17.98
N THR A 340 4.15 7.66 -17.97
CA THR A 340 4.25 6.79 -16.79
C THR A 340 5.46 5.86 -16.94
N GLU A 341 6.13 5.54 -15.83
CA GLU A 341 7.15 4.50 -15.80
C GLU A 341 6.57 3.08 -15.94
N ASP A 342 5.25 2.93 -15.84
CA ASP A 342 4.55 1.68 -16.10
C ASP A 342 4.42 1.39 -17.60
N TRP A 343 5.38 0.63 -18.11
CA TRP A 343 5.44 0.23 -19.51
C TRP A 343 4.29 -0.72 -19.92
N ASP A 344 3.61 -1.36 -18.97
CA ASP A 344 2.40 -2.15 -19.20
C ASP A 344 1.18 -1.51 -18.54
N LEU A 345 1.06 -0.18 -18.68
CA LEU A 345 -0.11 0.56 -18.21
C LEU A 345 -1.44 -0.10 -18.62
N PRO A 346 -1.63 -0.62 -19.85
CA PRO A 346 -2.86 -1.33 -20.19
C PRO A 346 -3.13 -2.57 -19.32
N GLY A 347 -2.12 -3.42 -19.08
CA GLY A 347 -2.25 -4.59 -18.22
C GLY A 347 -2.54 -4.23 -16.76
N THR A 348 -1.84 -3.23 -16.23
CA THR A 348 -2.09 -2.70 -14.87
C THR A 348 -3.51 -2.15 -14.73
N LEU A 349 -3.96 -1.34 -15.69
CA LEU A 349 -5.33 -0.80 -15.70
C LEU A 349 -6.37 -1.91 -15.82
N GLU A 350 -6.12 -2.93 -16.62
CA GLU A 350 -7.02 -4.07 -16.74
C GLU A 350 -7.22 -4.76 -15.40
N GLN A 351 -6.12 -5.08 -14.71
CA GLN A 351 -6.16 -5.74 -13.42
C GLN A 351 -6.90 -4.89 -12.38
N ARG A 352 -6.58 -3.59 -12.30
CA ARG A 352 -7.24 -2.66 -11.37
C ARG A 352 -8.75 -2.52 -11.63
N LEU A 353 -9.17 -2.44 -12.89
CA LEU A 353 -10.59 -2.36 -13.24
C LEU A 353 -11.31 -3.68 -12.95
N ARG A 354 -10.66 -4.84 -13.14
CA ARG A 354 -11.22 -6.15 -12.77
C ARG A 354 -11.40 -6.28 -11.27
N ASP A 355 -10.37 -5.94 -10.50
CA ASP A 355 -10.41 -5.99 -9.03
C ASP A 355 -11.52 -5.08 -8.51
N ARG A 356 -11.60 -3.84 -9.01
CA ARG A 356 -12.67 -2.92 -8.65
C ARG A 356 -14.05 -3.45 -8.98
N LEU A 357 -14.23 -4.07 -10.15
CA LEU A 357 -15.51 -4.68 -10.52
C LEU A 357 -15.88 -5.84 -9.58
N ALA A 358 -14.90 -6.65 -9.18
CA ALA A 358 -15.08 -7.75 -8.22
C ALA A 358 -15.46 -7.23 -6.83
N GLU A 359 -14.79 -6.21 -6.31
CA GLU A 359 -15.14 -5.54 -5.05
C GLU A 359 -16.58 -5.03 -5.06
N LEU A 360 -16.96 -4.29 -6.10
CA LEU A 360 -18.33 -3.79 -6.26
C LEU A 360 -19.35 -4.94 -6.34
N ALA A 361 -18.95 -6.12 -6.81
CA ALA A 361 -19.80 -7.30 -6.84
C ALA A 361 -20.17 -7.81 -5.44
N LEU A 362 -19.25 -7.69 -4.47
CA LEU A 362 -19.41 -8.11 -3.09
C LEU A 362 -20.32 -7.18 -2.27
N ILE A 363 -20.46 -5.91 -2.67
CA ILE A 363 -21.31 -4.95 -1.95
C ILE A 363 -22.77 -5.42 -1.87
N ALA A 364 -23.29 -5.45 -0.65
CA ALA A 364 -24.70 -5.63 -0.33
C ALA A 364 -25.44 -4.27 -0.25
N PRO A 365 -26.76 -4.22 -0.50
CA PRO A 365 -27.50 -2.96 -0.50
C PRO A 365 -27.52 -2.21 0.84
N SER A 366 -27.61 -2.93 1.96
CA SER A 366 -27.61 -2.35 3.31
C SER A 366 -27.48 -3.44 4.37
N ARG A 367 -26.98 -3.08 5.56
CA ARG A 367 -26.99 -3.88 6.79
C ARG A 367 -27.50 -3.03 7.96
N GLN A 368 -28.13 -3.66 8.96
CA GLN A 368 -28.68 -2.99 10.17
C GLN A 368 -27.90 -3.32 11.46
N ASP A 369 -26.93 -4.22 11.39
CA ASP A 369 -26.01 -4.54 12.49
C ASP A 369 -24.58 -4.15 12.05
N TYR A 370 -23.70 -3.95 13.03
CA TYR A 370 -22.27 -3.74 12.82
C TYR A 370 -21.55 -5.02 12.39
N VAL A 371 -22.07 -6.18 12.80
CA VAL A 371 -21.39 -7.46 12.62
C VAL A 371 -21.25 -7.88 11.16
N GLY A 372 -20.08 -8.36 10.80
CA GLY A 372 -19.68 -8.89 9.52
C GLY A 372 -18.65 -8.02 8.81
N GLU A 373 -18.35 -8.40 7.58
CA GLU A 373 -17.34 -7.73 6.76
C GLU A 373 -17.92 -6.51 6.03
N TRP A 374 -17.07 -5.50 5.91
CA TRP A 374 -17.30 -4.21 5.29
C TRP A 374 -16.14 -3.87 4.35
N ILE A 375 -16.44 -3.31 3.18
CA ILE A 375 -15.44 -2.98 2.18
C ILE A 375 -15.58 -1.56 1.67
N ASN A 376 -14.47 -0.99 1.23
CA ASN A 376 -14.42 0.21 0.41
C ASN A 376 -13.17 0.14 -0.49
N ALA A 377 -12.90 1.21 -1.24
CA ALA A 377 -11.73 1.28 -2.13
C ALA A 377 -10.37 1.18 -1.41
N SER A 378 -10.34 1.39 -0.09
CA SER A 378 -9.14 1.31 0.75
C SER A 378 -8.88 -0.11 1.25
N GLY A 379 -9.89 -0.97 1.32
CA GLY A 379 -9.74 -2.35 1.78
C GLY A 379 -10.93 -2.87 2.58
N THR A 380 -10.65 -3.84 3.45
CA THR A 380 -11.65 -4.58 4.23
C THR A 380 -11.57 -4.23 5.72
N LEU A 381 -12.72 -4.36 6.39
CA LEU A 381 -12.89 -4.25 7.83
C LEU A 381 -13.92 -5.30 8.26
N ASP A 382 -13.56 -6.19 9.19
CA ASP A 382 -14.47 -7.13 9.82
C ASP A 382 -14.82 -6.67 11.24
N ILE A 383 -16.10 -6.81 11.60
CA ILE A 383 -16.56 -6.62 12.98
C ILE A 383 -17.21 -7.91 13.45
N SER A 384 -16.67 -8.51 14.50
CA SER A 384 -17.24 -9.70 15.14
C SER A 384 -17.79 -9.37 16.54
N ARG A 385 -18.70 -10.21 17.05
CA ARG A 385 -19.09 -10.14 18.47
C ARG A 385 -18.05 -10.84 19.34
N ASP A 386 -17.72 -10.23 20.47
CA ASP A 386 -16.88 -10.81 21.53
C ASP A 386 -17.59 -10.66 22.88
N GLY A 387 -18.52 -11.60 23.15
CA GLY A 387 -19.42 -11.52 24.31
C GLY A 387 -20.32 -10.27 24.26
N ASN A 388 -20.15 -9.37 25.22
CA ASN A 388 -20.87 -8.09 25.29
C ASN A 388 -20.14 -6.95 24.55
N ALA A 389 -18.95 -7.22 24.01
CA ALA A 389 -18.16 -6.28 23.24
C ALA A 389 -18.17 -6.66 21.75
N TYR A 390 -17.50 -5.84 20.95
CA TYR A 390 -17.22 -6.06 19.53
C TYR A 390 -15.71 -6.14 19.36
N ARG A 391 -15.27 -6.89 18.36
CA ARG A 391 -13.88 -6.87 17.90
C ARG A 391 -13.86 -6.33 16.48
N ILE A 392 -12.94 -5.44 16.20
CA ILE A 392 -12.67 -4.92 14.86
C ILE A 392 -11.32 -5.46 14.40
N ASP A 393 -11.27 -5.90 13.15
CA ASP A 393 -10.08 -6.32 12.43
C ASP A 393 -10.10 -5.60 11.09
N ALA A 394 -9.06 -4.84 10.77
CA ALA A 394 -9.01 -4.04 9.56
C ALA A 394 -7.61 -4.06 8.93
N ASN A 395 -7.58 -4.22 7.61
CA ASN A 395 -6.35 -4.15 6.83
C ASN A 395 -6.50 -3.19 5.64
N PRO A 396 -6.85 -1.89 5.86
CA PRO A 396 -6.97 -0.94 4.77
C PRO A 396 -5.63 -0.30 4.42
N VAL A 397 -5.53 0.11 3.16
CA VAL A 397 -4.56 1.07 2.67
C VAL A 397 -5.24 2.43 2.62
N ASP A 398 -4.71 3.42 3.33
CA ASP A 398 -5.10 4.81 3.13
C ASP A 398 -4.63 5.27 1.76
N ILE A 399 -5.47 5.02 0.76
CA ILE A 399 -5.22 5.31 -0.64
C ILE A 399 -5.07 6.79 -0.93
N ASP A 400 -5.51 7.71 -0.05
CA ASP A 400 -5.31 9.14 -0.28
C ASP A 400 -3.86 9.58 0.09
N PHE A 401 -3.19 8.84 0.98
CA PHE A 401 -1.82 9.13 1.42
C PHE A 401 -0.80 8.03 1.10
N LEU A 402 -1.21 6.96 0.43
CA LEU A 402 -0.41 5.73 0.20
C LEU A 402 0.16 5.15 1.51
N ALA A 403 -0.56 5.37 2.61
CA ALA A 403 -0.16 4.92 3.93
C ALA A 403 -0.92 3.64 4.26
N TRP A 404 -0.24 2.51 4.40
CA TRP A 404 -0.90 1.27 4.79
C TRP A 404 -1.03 1.16 6.31
N THR A 405 -2.14 0.58 6.75
CA THR A 405 -2.35 0.12 8.11
C THR A 405 -2.23 -1.41 8.09
N CYS A 406 -1.08 -1.98 8.46
CA CYS A 406 -1.03 -3.43 8.66
C CYS A 406 -1.86 -3.77 9.89
N GLU A 407 -2.88 -4.61 9.70
CA GLU A 407 -3.51 -5.43 10.74
C GLU A 407 -3.94 -4.62 11.98
N PHE A 408 -4.84 -3.66 11.79
CA PHE A 408 -5.48 -2.98 12.91
C PHE A 408 -6.47 -3.93 13.59
N GLU A 409 -6.18 -4.28 14.84
CA GLU A 409 -7.08 -5.04 15.70
C GLU A 409 -7.48 -4.22 16.93
N GLY A 410 -8.75 -4.27 17.30
CA GLY A 410 -9.26 -3.52 18.43
C GLY A 410 -10.48 -4.15 19.09
N ARG A 411 -10.63 -3.93 20.40
CA ARG A 411 -11.87 -4.23 21.13
C ARG A 411 -12.68 -2.95 21.22
N MET A 412 -13.98 -3.04 20.92
CA MET A 412 -14.89 -1.90 20.95
C MET A 412 -16.09 -2.19 21.84
N HIS A 413 -16.57 -1.17 22.53
CA HIS A 413 -17.83 -1.20 23.25
C HIS A 413 -18.90 -0.39 22.51
N ARG A 414 -20.17 -0.70 22.79
CA ARG A 414 -21.29 0.01 22.20
C ARG A 414 -21.67 1.22 23.04
N THR A 415 -21.77 2.38 22.40
CA THR A 415 -22.27 3.63 22.99
C THR A 415 -23.63 4.01 22.39
N LYS A 416 -24.19 5.14 22.82
CA LYS A 416 -25.40 5.71 22.24
C LYS A 416 -25.20 6.14 20.77
N ASP A 417 -23.97 6.49 20.41
CA ASP A 417 -23.62 7.11 19.13
C ASP A 417 -22.99 6.12 18.13
N GLY A 418 -22.52 4.97 18.59
CA GLY A 418 -21.88 3.98 17.72
C GLY A 418 -21.17 2.86 18.49
N LEU A 419 -20.10 2.34 17.88
CA LEU A 419 -19.07 1.56 18.55
C LEU A 419 -17.85 2.46 18.76
N GLU A 420 -17.19 2.32 19.91
CA GLU A 420 -15.99 3.07 20.27
C GLU A 420 -14.91 2.11 20.75
N LEU A 421 -13.66 2.37 20.36
CA LEU A 421 -12.51 1.60 20.82
C LEU A 421 -12.39 1.70 22.34
N ASP A 422 -12.13 0.56 22.99
CA ASP A 422 -11.78 0.52 24.41
C ASP A 422 -10.44 1.22 24.61
N ASP A 423 -10.36 2.09 25.63
CA ASP A 423 -9.26 3.03 25.93
C ASP A 423 -7.84 2.50 25.62
N VAL A 424 -7.34 2.83 24.42
CA VAL A 424 -5.94 2.68 24.02
C VAL A 424 -5.32 4.07 24.07
N GLU A 425 -4.20 4.22 24.79
CA GLU A 425 -3.62 5.53 25.11
C GLU A 425 -3.38 6.40 23.85
N GLY A 426 -4.24 7.40 23.67
CA GLY A 426 -4.17 8.42 22.62
C GLY A 426 -4.80 8.06 21.27
N GLU A 427 -5.24 6.81 21.07
CA GLU A 427 -5.80 6.32 19.80
C GLU A 427 -7.32 6.22 19.92
N THR A 428 -8.05 6.75 18.92
CA THR A 428 -9.52 6.72 18.96
C THR A 428 -10.09 6.21 17.66
N VAL A 429 -10.99 5.24 17.75
CA VAL A 429 -11.81 4.76 16.63
C VAL A 429 -13.28 4.85 17.03
N HIS A 430 -14.06 5.54 16.20
CA HIS A 430 -15.52 5.61 16.32
C HIS A 430 -16.16 5.05 15.05
N ALA A 431 -17.02 4.05 15.19
CA ALA A 431 -17.75 3.44 14.08
C ALA A 431 -19.25 3.69 14.23
N ARG A 432 -19.89 4.31 13.23
CA ARG A 432 -21.31 4.68 13.25
C ARG A 432 -22.05 4.09 12.06
N LEU A 433 -23.14 3.38 12.31
CA LEU A 433 -24.01 2.88 11.25
C LEU A 433 -25.02 3.95 10.81
N ARG A 434 -24.89 4.47 9.58
CA ARG A 434 -25.78 5.50 9.03
C ARG A 434 -26.21 5.11 7.62
N ALA A 435 -27.50 5.23 7.34
CA ALA A 435 -28.06 4.92 6.01
C ALA A 435 -27.68 3.52 5.45
N GLY A 436 -27.35 2.55 6.31
CA GLY A 436 -26.96 1.19 5.91
C GLY A 436 -25.49 1.03 5.53
N VAL A 437 -24.65 2.04 5.76
CA VAL A 437 -23.18 2.00 5.61
C VAL A 437 -22.50 2.30 6.94
N LEU A 438 -21.27 1.80 7.10
CA LEU A 438 -20.45 2.00 8.29
C LEU A 438 -19.54 3.21 8.07
N ILE A 439 -19.63 4.21 8.92
CA ILE A 439 -18.75 5.37 8.91
C ILE A 439 -17.74 5.19 10.03
N VAL A 440 -16.46 5.14 9.69
CA VAL A 440 -15.35 4.97 10.63
C VAL A 440 -14.53 6.25 10.67
N GLU A 441 -14.34 6.79 11.87
CA GLU A 441 -13.46 7.91 12.18
C GLU A 441 -12.30 7.36 13.02
N HIS A 442 -11.08 7.45 12.52
CA HIS A 442 -9.87 6.99 13.21
C HIS A 442 -8.91 8.17 13.40
N ARG A 443 -8.53 8.45 14.65
CA ARG A 443 -7.47 9.40 15.00
C ARG A 443 -6.31 8.63 15.63
N PRO A 444 -5.18 8.47 14.92
CA PRO A 444 -4.01 7.80 15.47
C PRO A 444 -3.34 8.67 16.54
N THR A 445 -2.66 8.03 17.50
CA THR A 445 -1.89 8.73 18.54
C THR A 445 -0.71 9.49 17.94
N PRO A 446 -0.51 10.79 18.26
CA PRO A 446 0.69 11.52 17.83
C PRO A 446 1.97 10.85 18.34
N GLY A 447 2.80 10.32 17.43
CA GLY A 447 4.06 9.65 17.77
C GLY A 447 3.92 8.25 18.36
N GLY A 448 2.70 7.70 18.44
CA GLY A 448 2.44 6.36 18.97
C GLY A 448 2.44 5.30 17.88
N PHE A 449 3.43 4.42 17.92
CA PHE A 449 3.44 3.13 17.21
C PHE A 449 2.61 2.15 18.05
N ILE A 450 1.28 2.22 17.99
CA ILE A 450 0.41 1.24 18.66
C ILE A 450 -0.38 0.50 17.59
N GLY A 451 -0.21 -0.83 17.57
CA GLY A 451 -1.03 -1.77 16.80
C GLY A 451 -0.84 -1.80 15.28
N THR A 452 -0.42 -0.72 14.64
CA THR A 452 -0.35 -0.64 13.18
C THR A 452 1.10 -0.75 12.71
N CYS A 453 1.39 -1.76 11.88
CA CYS A 453 2.62 -1.76 11.09
C CYS A 453 2.40 -0.85 9.87
N GLY A 454 3.40 -0.07 9.45
CA GLY A 454 3.30 0.75 8.23
C GLY A 454 3.49 2.25 8.37
N ALA A 455 3.09 2.98 7.33
CA ALA A 455 3.41 4.40 7.16
C ALA A 455 2.35 5.33 7.80
N ASN A 456 1.91 5.03 9.03
CA ASN A 456 0.87 5.77 9.76
C ASN A 456 -0.49 5.86 9.02
N GLY A 457 -0.95 4.76 8.42
CA GLY A 457 -2.23 4.72 7.70
C GLY A 457 -3.45 4.89 8.61
N SER A 458 -4.56 5.40 8.06
CA SER A 458 -5.84 5.52 8.76
C SER A 458 -6.88 4.53 8.23
N ILE A 459 -7.63 3.89 9.14
CA ILE A 459 -8.84 3.12 8.80
C ILE A 459 -10.08 4.01 8.60
N SER A 460 -9.92 5.34 8.55
CA SER A 460 -11.04 6.26 8.36
C SER A 460 -11.71 6.07 7.01
N GLY A 461 -13.04 6.06 6.99
CA GLY A 461 -13.77 5.98 5.73
C GLY A 461 -15.23 5.61 5.88
N THR A 462 -15.92 5.57 4.75
CA THR A 462 -17.24 4.94 4.66
C THR A 462 -17.08 3.57 4.03
N TYR A 463 -17.61 2.55 4.69
CA TYR A 463 -17.56 1.16 4.26
C TYR A 463 -18.96 0.62 3.97
N PHE A 464 -19.02 -0.25 2.96
CA PHE A 464 -20.24 -0.89 2.50
C PHE A 464 -20.28 -2.34 2.98
N PRO A 465 -21.44 -2.83 3.44
CA PRO A 465 -21.53 -4.21 3.91
C PRO A 465 -21.28 -5.16 2.75
N THR A 466 -20.54 -6.24 2.99
CA THR A 466 -20.40 -7.31 1.99
C THR A 466 -21.54 -8.31 2.11
N ARG A 467 -21.80 -9.00 1.01
CA ARG A 467 -22.62 -10.21 1.03
C ARG A 467 -21.85 -11.25 1.84
N PRO A 468 -22.48 -11.96 2.78
CA PRO A 468 -21.84 -13.09 3.41
C PRO A 468 -21.37 -14.02 2.30
N GLU A 469 -20.09 -14.41 2.29
CA GLU A 469 -19.69 -15.53 1.45
C GLU A 469 -20.63 -16.70 1.75
N PRO A 470 -21.16 -17.40 0.73
CA PRO A 470 -21.90 -18.62 0.97
C PRO A 470 -21.00 -19.52 1.81
N LYS A 471 -21.34 -19.75 3.07
CA LYS A 471 -20.63 -20.75 3.86
C LYS A 471 -20.64 -22.03 3.02
N PRO A 472 -19.49 -22.66 2.74
CA PRO A 472 -19.50 -23.95 2.08
C PRO A 472 -20.45 -24.86 2.85
N PRO A 473 -21.28 -25.67 2.15
CA PRO A 473 -22.25 -26.55 2.80
C PRO A 473 -21.61 -27.27 3.98
N ALA A 474 -22.29 -27.30 5.13
CA ALA A 474 -21.75 -27.90 6.35
C ALA A 474 -21.32 -29.37 6.15
N GLU A 475 -21.83 -30.04 5.11
CA GLU A 475 -21.43 -31.38 4.68
C GLU A 475 -19.99 -31.46 4.14
N LEU A 476 -19.48 -30.40 3.48
CA LEU A 476 -18.09 -30.30 3.04
C LEU A 476 -17.10 -30.02 4.18
N MET A 477 -17.58 -29.53 5.33
CA MET A 477 -16.76 -29.37 6.54
C MET A 477 -16.81 -30.60 7.46
N LYS A 478 -17.62 -31.62 7.13
CA LYS A 478 -17.72 -32.88 7.88
C LYS A 478 -16.94 -34.04 7.25
N SER A 479 -16.23 -33.82 6.15
CA SER A 479 -15.46 -34.88 5.48
C SER A 479 -14.14 -35.17 6.20
N GLY A 480 -14.23 -35.88 7.33
CA GLY A 480 -13.21 -36.78 7.88
C GLY A 480 -11.81 -36.22 8.19
N PRO A 481 -10.97 -36.99 8.91
CA PRO A 481 -9.53 -36.71 8.93
C PRO A 481 -8.97 -36.72 7.50
N PRO A 482 -7.91 -35.95 7.20
CA PRO A 482 -7.31 -35.93 5.88
C PRO A 482 -6.99 -37.36 5.45
N LEU A 483 -7.47 -37.76 4.27
CA LEU A 483 -7.11 -39.02 3.65
C LEU A 483 -5.59 -39.07 3.56
N GLU A 484 -4.97 -39.96 4.34
CA GLU A 484 -3.58 -40.36 4.13
C GLU A 484 -3.51 -40.95 2.71
N PHE A 485 -2.91 -40.19 1.80
CA PHE A 485 -2.48 -40.72 0.52
C PHE A 485 -1.31 -41.67 0.78
N THR A 486 -1.62 -42.96 0.99
CA THR A 486 -0.64 -44.01 0.79
C THR A 486 -0.47 -44.18 -0.72
N ASN A 487 0.64 -43.67 -1.25
CA ASN A 487 1.05 -43.97 -2.62
C ASN A 487 1.43 -45.45 -2.74
N PRO A 488 1.05 -46.14 -3.83
CA PRO A 488 1.61 -47.44 -4.18
C PRO A 488 3.09 -47.37 -4.58
#